data_AF-A0A1I7TW16-F1
#
_entry.id   AF-A0A1I7TW16-F1
#
_cell.length_a   1.000
_cell.length_b   1.000
_cell.length_c   1.000
_cell.angle_alpha   90.00
_cell.angle_beta   90.00
_cell.angle_gamma   90.00
#
_symmetry.space_group_name_H-M   'P 1'
#
loop_
_entity.id
_entity.type
_entity.pdbx_description
1 polymer ?
#
loop_
_entity_poly.entity_id
_entity_poly.type
_entity_poly.pdbx_seq_one_letter_code
_entity_poly.pdbx_strand_id
1 'polypeptide(L)'
;MNSLILLTDGTNQTERHRLQISPGWVQFMEIYITFTTTTSNFLFILLIIYKRRKTADNEKELHAPIFNQLFYVSTLSLFMIDLCYILGKFAHTDTTKNIDAGLWMAAILMYIEFWSHQYNYVISTAIILFSFLAVVQMSIISFKPAFKSFVTGDWLKIEIFVVYVIIVHYLWIISKFKGFFVQKRDDC
;
A
#
# COMPACT_ATOMS: atom_id res chain seq x y z
N MET A 1 20.06 21.68 62.79
CA MET A 1 20.39 20.39 62.13
C MET A 1 19.36 20.22 61.03
N ASN A 2 19.67 20.63 59.79
CA ASN A 2 20.34 19.82 58.76
C ASN A 2 19.65 18.44 58.63
N SER A 3 19.13 17.97 57.50
CA SER A 3 19.16 18.37 56.09
C SER A 3 18.51 17.23 55.28
N LEU A 4 18.06 17.51 54.04
CA LEU A 4 17.76 16.54 52.94
C LEU A 4 16.46 15.69 53.12
N ILE A 5 15.53 15.57 52.16
CA ILE A 5 15.59 15.64 50.70
C ILE A 5 14.29 16.25 50.14
N LEU A 6 14.48 17.31 49.37
CA LEU A 6 13.59 17.86 48.36
C LEU A 6 13.76 17.01 47.08
N LEU A 7 12.69 16.90 46.26
CA LEU A 7 12.65 16.41 44.87
C LEU A 7 12.26 14.92 44.65
N THR A 8 10.96 14.63 44.59
CA THR A 8 10.39 13.81 43.49
C THR A 8 8.87 13.99 43.35
N ASP A 9 8.42 15.22 43.09
CA ASP A 9 7.03 15.47 42.62
C ASP A 9 7.01 16.01 41.17
N GLY A 10 8.02 15.62 40.37
CA GLY A 10 8.24 16.11 39.01
C GLY A 10 8.30 15.03 37.92
N THR A 11 8.28 13.74 38.27
CA THR A 11 8.43 12.64 37.30
C THR A 11 7.10 12.02 36.85
N ASN A 12 5.99 12.25 37.58
CA ASN A 12 4.69 11.62 37.29
C ASN A 12 3.79 12.42 36.31
N GLN A 13 4.15 13.66 35.98
CA GLN A 13 3.41 14.47 34.99
C GLN A 13 3.97 14.31 33.57
N THR A 14 5.27 14.04 33.43
CA THR A 14 5.94 13.95 32.12
C THR A 14 5.59 12.66 31.38
N GLU A 15 5.31 11.55 32.08
CA GLU A 15 4.85 10.30 31.45
C GLU A 15 3.35 10.31 31.09
N ARG A 16 2.55 11.16 31.74
CA ARG A 16 1.10 11.27 31.46
C ARG A 16 0.79 11.99 30.14
N HIS A 17 1.79 12.59 29.51
CA HIS A 17 1.71 13.18 28.18
C HIS A 17 2.09 12.20 27.05
N ARG A 18 2.26 10.90 27.33
CA ARG A 18 2.31 9.88 26.27
C ARG A 18 0.92 9.73 25.66
N LEU A 19 0.67 10.49 24.59
CA LEU A 19 -0.34 10.27 23.54
C LEU A 19 -1.60 9.55 24.04
N GLN A 20 -2.47 10.28 24.74
CA GLN A 20 -3.82 9.84 25.05
C GLN A 20 -4.66 9.90 23.76
N ILE A 21 -4.35 9.02 22.78
CA ILE A 21 -5.21 8.79 21.63
C ILE A 21 -6.54 8.33 22.22
N SER A 22 -7.61 9.09 21.97
CA SER A 22 -8.90 8.75 22.59
C SER A 22 -9.29 7.33 22.19
N PRO A 23 -9.84 6.53 23.12
CA PRO A 23 -10.24 5.15 22.82
C PRO A 23 -11.23 5.07 21.63
N GLY A 24 -12.00 6.14 21.39
CA GLY A 24 -12.87 6.25 20.22
C GLY A 24 -12.11 6.38 18.89
N TRP A 25 -10.96 7.05 18.86
CA TRP A 25 -10.12 7.15 17.65
C TRP A 25 -9.52 5.81 17.26
N VAL A 26 -9.07 5.01 18.23
CA VAL A 26 -8.50 3.68 17.97
C VAL A 26 -9.56 2.76 17.37
N GLN A 27 -10.77 2.73 17.96
CA GLN A 27 -11.89 1.93 17.45
C GLN A 27 -12.32 2.37 16.04
N PHE A 28 -12.39 3.68 15.78
CA PHE A 28 -12.72 4.19 14.46
C PHE A 28 -11.69 3.74 13.40
N MET A 29 -10.40 3.84 13.72
CA MET A 29 -9.33 3.39 12.83
C MET A 29 -9.41 1.88 12.56
N GLU A 30 -9.70 1.07 13.58
CA GLU A 30 -9.84 -0.37 13.41
C GLU A 30 -11.03 -0.75 12.50
N ILE A 31 -12.18 -0.08 12.69
CA ILE A 31 -13.34 -0.24 11.81
C ILE A 31 -13.00 0.17 10.38
N TYR A 32 -12.32 1.31 10.21
CA TYR A 32 -11.90 1.81 8.90
C TYR A 32 -10.94 0.83 8.19
N ILE A 33 -9.92 0.33 8.89
CA ILE A 33 -8.95 -0.64 8.35
C ILE A 33 -9.66 -1.94 7.95
N THR A 34 -10.57 -2.43 8.79
CA THR A 34 -11.35 -3.64 8.51
C THR A 34 -12.25 -3.43 7.29
N PHE A 35 -12.95 -2.30 7.23
CA PHE A 35 -13.84 -1.95 6.11
C PHE A 35 -13.09 -1.82 4.78
N THR A 36 -11.96 -1.09 4.79
CA THR A 36 -11.14 -0.89 3.58
C THR A 36 -10.54 -2.21 3.09
N THR A 37 -9.96 -3.02 3.98
CA THR A 37 -9.42 -4.35 3.65
C THR A 37 -10.50 -5.28 3.08
N THR A 38 -11.68 -5.30 3.71
CA THR A 38 -12.82 -6.11 3.22
C THR A 38 -13.30 -5.64 1.85
N THR A 39 -13.43 -4.33 1.65
CA THR A 39 -13.85 -3.74 0.37
C THR A 39 -12.84 -4.06 -0.74
N SER A 40 -11.54 -3.91 -0.48
CA SER A 40 -10.48 -4.22 -1.44
C SER A 40 -10.47 -5.70 -1.84
N ASN A 41 -10.68 -6.60 -0.88
CA ASN A 41 -10.85 -8.04 -1.14
C ASN A 41 -12.07 -8.34 -2.03
N PHE A 42 -13.21 -7.71 -1.75
CA PHE A 42 -14.41 -7.86 -2.57
C PHE A 42 -14.19 -7.38 -4.01
N LEU A 43 -13.59 -6.21 -4.20
CA LEU A 43 -13.26 -5.66 -5.53
C LEU A 43 -12.30 -6.58 -6.30
N PHE A 44 -11.37 -7.23 -5.62
CA PHE A 44 -10.44 -8.15 -6.26
C PHE A 44 -11.09 -9.47 -6.67
N ILE A 45 -12.04 -9.99 -5.90
CA ILE A 45 -12.86 -11.13 -6.31
C ILE A 45 -13.62 -10.79 -7.60
N LEU A 46 -14.19 -9.58 -7.70
CA LEU A 46 -14.81 -9.11 -8.94
C LEU A 46 -13.80 -9.05 -10.10
N LEU A 47 -12.56 -8.63 -9.85
CA LEU A 47 -11.48 -8.62 -10.84
C LEU A 47 -11.13 -10.05 -11.33
N ILE A 48 -11.10 -11.03 -10.42
CA ILE A 48 -10.89 -12.45 -10.76
C ILE A 48 -12.05 -12.97 -11.62
N ILE A 49 -13.30 -12.69 -11.24
CA ILE A 49 -14.48 -13.09 -12.00
C ILE A 49 -14.44 -12.47 -13.41
N TYR A 50 -14.11 -11.18 -13.51
CA TYR A 50 -13.93 -10.49 -14.78
C TYR A 50 -12.87 -11.17 -15.64
N LYS A 51 -11.69 -11.48 -15.07
CA LYS A 51 -10.61 -12.18 -15.77
C LYS A 51 -11.07 -13.54 -16.30
N ARG A 52 -11.70 -14.36 -15.45
CA ARG A 52 -12.19 -15.70 -15.83
C ARG A 52 -13.24 -15.64 -16.94
N ARG A 53 -14.18 -14.68 -16.86
CA ARG A 53 -15.20 -14.49 -17.89
C ARG A 53 -14.58 -14.08 -19.22
N LYS A 54 -13.61 -13.16 -19.20
CA LYS A 54 -12.94 -12.67 -20.41
C LYS A 54 -12.11 -13.77 -21.10
N THR A 55 -11.42 -14.61 -20.32
CA THR A 55 -10.64 -15.75 -20.85
C THR A 55 -11.53 -16.83 -21.48
N ALA A 56 -12.78 -16.97 -21.06
CA ALA A 56 -13.72 -17.92 -21.63
C ALA A 56 -14.28 -17.50 -23.01
N ASP A 57 -14.32 -16.20 -23.31
CA ASP A 57 -14.98 -15.65 -24.51
C ASP A 57 -14.09 -15.61 -25.77
N ASN A 58 -12.81 -16.05 -25.71
CA ASN A 58 -11.89 -16.13 -26.86
C ASN A 58 -11.77 -14.85 -27.74
N GLU A 59 -12.22 -13.69 -27.26
CA GLU A 59 -12.14 -12.44 -28.00
C GLU A 59 -10.70 -11.94 -28.04
N LYS A 60 -10.14 -11.87 -29.26
CA LYS A 60 -8.82 -11.33 -29.63
C LYS A 60 -8.40 -10.21 -28.69
N GLU A 61 -7.50 -10.59 -27.78
CA GLU A 61 -7.16 -9.89 -26.55
C GLU A 61 -6.37 -8.60 -26.80
N LEU A 62 -7.05 -7.52 -27.17
CA LEU A 62 -6.45 -6.20 -27.27
C LEU A 62 -5.99 -5.63 -25.93
N HIS A 63 -6.71 -5.96 -24.86
CA HIS A 63 -6.52 -5.39 -23.52
C HIS A 63 -5.81 -6.33 -22.55
N ALA A 64 -5.54 -7.57 -22.93
CA ALA A 64 -5.01 -8.56 -22.00
C ALA A 64 -3.65 -8.21 -21.41
N PRO A 65 -2.70 -7.56 -22.11
CA PRO A 65 -1.40 -7.27 -21.51
C PRO A 65 -1.50 -6.29 -20.34
N ILE A 66 -2.26 -5.20 -20.50
CA ILE A 66 -2.44 -4.18 -19.45
C ILE A 66 -3.28 -4.72 -18.31
N PHE A 67 -4.39 -5.40 -18.63
CA PHE A 67 -5.24 -5.97 -17.59
C PHE A 67 -4.53 -7.05 -16.79
N ASN A 68 -3.66 -7.85 -17.43
CA ASN A 68 -2.85 -8.85 -16.75
C ASN A 68 -1.79 -8.21 -15.84
N GLN A 69 -1.15 -7.11 -16.26
CA GLN A 69 -0.24 -6.36 -15.38
C GLN A 69 -0.96 -5.75 -14.18
N LEU A 70 -2.10 -5.10 -14.40
CA LEU A 70 -2.95 -4.57 -13.33
C LEU A 70 -3.37 -5.68 -12.36
N PHE A 71 -3.72 -6.86 -12.89
CA PHE A 71 -4.07 -8.03 -12.09
C PHE A 71 -2.91 -8.47 -11.19
N TYR A 72 -1.71 -8.64 -11.73
CA TYR A 72 -0.55 -9.05 -10.92
C TYR A 72 -0.18 -8.04 -9.84
N VAL A 73 -0.12 -6.75 -10.18
CA VAL A 73 0.19 -5.68 -9.24
C VAL A 73 -0.86 -5.61 -8.13
N SER A 74 -2.15 -5.73 -8.48
CA SER A 74 -3.25 -5.73 -7.49
C SER A 74 -3.26 -7.01 -6.62
N THR A 75 -2.87 -8.16 -7.19
CA THR A 75 -2.75 -9.41 -6.43
C THR A 75 -1.67 -9.29 -5.36
N LEU A 76 -0.50 -8.78 -5.74
CA LEU A 76 0.62 -8.59 -4.84
C LEU A 76 0.25 -7.60 -3.72
N SER A 77 -0.42 -6.49 -4.07
CA SER A 77 -0.81 -5.48 -3.08
C SER A 77 -1.77 -6.02 -2.04
N LEU A 78 -2.78 -6.76 -2.48
CA LEU A 78 -3.76 -7.36 -1.56
C LEU A 78 -3.15 -8.42 -0.69
N PHE A 79 -2.31 -9.29 -1.26
CA PHE A 79 -1.58 -10.27 -0.47
C PHE A 79 -0.77 -9.61 0.66
N MET A 80 -0.07 -8.50 0.37
CA MET A 80 0.69 -7.77 1.38
C MET A 80 -0.22 -7.11 2.42
N ILE A 81 -1.34 -6.51 2.02
CA ILE A 81 -2.31 -5.89 2.93
C ILE A 81 -2.94 -6.94 3.86
N ASP A 82 -3.38 -8.06 3.31
CA ASP A 82 -3.99 -9.15 4.06
C ASP A 82 -3.00 -9.80 5.02
N LEU A 83 -1.75 -10.00 4.59
CA LEU A 83 -0.67 -10.49 5.45
C LEU A 83 -0.45 -9.54 6.64
N CYS A 84 -0.38 -8.23 6.40
CA CYS A 84 -0.23 -7.23 7.46
C CYS A 84 -1.44 -7.24 8.42
N TYR A 85 -2.65 -7.32 7.88
CA TYR A 85 -3.89 -7.36 8.66
C TYR A 85 -3.96 -8.60 9.57
N ILE A 86 -3.66 -9.78 9.02
CA ILE A 86 -3.65 -11.04 9.77
C ILE A 86 -2.59 -11.01 10.87
N LEU A 87 -1.35 -10.64 10.53
CA LEU A 87 -0.25 -10.55 11.50
C LEU A 87 -0.58 -9.56 12.63
N GLY A 88 -1.20 -8.42 12.32
CA GLY A 88 -1.63 -7.43 13.31
C GLY A 88 -2.63 -8.00 14.32
N LYS A 89 -3.62 -8.77 13.87
CA LYS A 89 -4.59 -9.44 14.75
C LYS A 89 -3.96 -10.53 15.62
N PHE A 90 -3.01 -11.30 15.08
CA PHE A 90 -2.27 -12.30 15.86
C PHE A 90 -1.38 -11.65 16.93
N ALA A 91 -0.64 -10.59 16.59
CA ALA A 91 0.22 -9.89 17.54
C ALA A 91 -0.56 -9.29 18.71
N HIS A 92 -1.78 -8.78 18.47
CA HIS A 92 -2.62 -8.26 19.55
C HIS A 92 -3.13 -9.36 20.50
N THR A 93 -3.31 -10.58 19.99
CA THR A 93 -3.79 -11.72 20.78
C THR A 93 -2.67 -12.30 21.67
N ASP A 94 -1.43 -12.39 21.15
CA ASP A 94 -0.30 -12.98 21.88
C ASP A 94 0.35 -12.05 22.91
N THR A 95 0.32 -10.73 22.68
CA THR A 95 0.81 -9.74 23.66
C THR A 95 0.10 -9.82 25.02
N THR A 96 -1.14 -10.35 25.04
CA THR A 96 -1.88 -10.55 26.29
C THR A 96 -1.43 -11.78 27.09
N LYS A 97 -0.71 -12.72 26.47
CA LYS A 97 -0.34 -14.02 27.07
C LYS A 97 1.16 -14.17 27.31
N ASN A 98 2.02 -13.67 26.42
CA ASN A 98 3.48 -13.74 26.54
C ASN A 98 4.14 -12.46 26.03
N ILE A 99 4.72 -11.68 26.95
CA ILE A 99 5.29 -10.35 26.68
C ILE A 99 6.45 -10.42 25.68
N ASP A 100 7.33 -11.42 25.81
CA ASP A 100 8.51 -11.57 24.94
C ASP A 100 8.12 -11.95 23.49
N ALA A 101 7.15 -12.85 23.32
CA ALA A 101 6.65 -13.24 21.99
C ALA A 101 5.93 -12.08 21.30
N GLY A 102 5.17 -11.29 22.07
CA GLY A 102 4.50 -10.08 21.59
C GLY A 102 5.47 -9.02 21.07
N LEU A 103 6.62 -8.84 21.73
CA LEU A 103 7.65 -7.89 21.31
C LEU A 103 8.27 -8.27 19.96
N TRP A 104 8.60 -9.55 19.77
CA TRP A 104 9.14 -10.04 18.49
C TRP A 104 8.13 -9.92 17.35
N MET A 105 6.85 -10.25 17.60
CA MET A 105 5.80 -10.09 16.60
C MET A 105 5.57 -8.62 16.23
N ALA A 106 5.59 -7.71 17.21
CA ALA A 106 5.50 -6.27 16.96
C ALA A 106 6.69 -5.74 16.16
N ALA A 107 7.92 -6.21 16.45
CA ALA A 107 9.11 -5.84 15.69
C ALA A 107 9.04 -6.32 14.23
N ILE A 108 8.55 -7.55 14.00
CA ILE A 108 8.33 -8.09 12.65
C ILE A 108 7.27 -7.28 11.91
N LEU A 109 6.15 -6.95 12.56
CA LEU A 109 5.10 -6.09 12.00
C LEU A 109 5.64 -4.72 11.61
N MET A 110 6.41 -4.07 12.49
CA MET A 110 7.01 -2.77 12.22
C MET A 110 7.97 -2.84 11.03
N TYR A 111 8.75 -3.92 10.92
CA TYR A 111 9.64 -4.16 9.79
C TYR A 111 8.84 -4.32 8.49
N ILE A 112 7.82 -5.19 8.48
CA ILE A 112 6.97 -5.42 7.30
C ILE A 112 6.24 -4.14 6.91
N GLU A 113 5.69 -3.39 7.87
CA GLU A 113 4.98 -2.13 7.63
C GLU A 113 5.89 -1.06 7.05
N PHE A 114 7.11 -0.92 7.57
CA PHE A 114 8.09 0.03 7.06
C PHE A 114 8.46 -0.24 5.59
N TRP A 115 8.69 -1.52 5.26
CA TRP A 115 8.94 -1.93 3.88
C TRP A 115 7.70 -1.77 3.01
N SER A 116 6.55 -2.25 3.48
CA SER A 116 5.25 -2.20 2.79
C SER A 116 4.83 -0.77 2.48
N HIS A 117 5.08 0.17 3.38
CA HIS A 117 4.76 1.59 3.16
C HIS A 117 5.45 2.16 1.91
N GLN A 118 6.72 1.83 1.67
CA GLN A 118 7.43 2.27 0.47
C GLN A 118 6.85 1.61 -0.79
N TYR A 119 6.55 0.31 -0.73
CA TYR A 119 5.94 -0.42 -1.83
C TYR A 119 4.52 0.02 -2.14
N ASN A 120 3.73 0.41 -1.13
CA ASN A 120 2.34 0.82 -1.29
C ASN A 120 2.20 2.05 -2.18
N TYR A 121 3.11 3.03 -2.08
CA TYR A 121 3.10 4.17 -3.00
C TYR A 121 3.36 3.73 -4.44
N VAL A 122 4.35 2.87 -4.66
CA VAL A 122 4.72 2.37 -5.99
C VAL A 122 3.57 1.60 -6.61
N ILE A 123 2.97 0.69 -5.84
CA ILE A 123 1.87 -0.14 -6.28
C ILE A 123 0.64 0.72 -6.54
N SER A 124 0.30 1.67 -5.67
CA SER A 124 -0.83 2.57 -5.86
C SER A 124 -0.66 3.41 -7.15
N THR A 125 0.53 3.98 -7.37
CA THR A 125 0.85 4.72 -8.60
C THR A 125 0.75 3.81 -9.83
N ALA A 126 1.24 2.58 -9.75
CA ALA A 126 1.12 1.61 -10.84
C ALA A 126 -0.35 1.28 -11.15
N ILE A 127 -1.17 1.03 -10.12
CA ILE A 127 -2.61 0.76 -10.27
C ILE A 127 -3.31 1.93 -10.94
N ILE A 128 -3.03 3.18 -10.53
CA ILE A 128 -3.63 4.38 -11.11
C ILE A 128 -3.24 4.52 -12.59
N LEU A 129 -1.95 4.40 -12.91
CA LEU A 129 -1.45 4.53 -14.27
C LEU A 129 -1.99 3.44 -15.19
N PHE A 130 -1.99 2.18 -14.76
CA PHE A 130 -2.55 1.08 -15.55
C PHE A 130 -4.07 1.16 -15.70
N SER A 131 -4.79 1.63 -14.67
CA SER A 131 -6.24 1.87 -14.77
C SER A 131 -6.55 3.01 -15.75
N PHE A 132 -5.79 4.10 -15.69
CA PHE A 132 -5.91 5.21 -16.64
C PHE A 132 -5.66 4.74 -18.07
N LEU A 133 -4.57 3.99 -18.29
CA LEU A 133 -4.29 3.40 -19.59
C LEU A 133 -5.44 2.54 -20.07
N ALA A 134 -5.95 1.62 -19.25
CA ALA A 134 -7.08 0.76 -19.63
C ALA A 134 -8.30 1.57 -20.13
N VAL A 135 -8.61 2.70 -19.49
CA VAL A 135 -9.70 3.61 -19.91
C VAL A 135 -9.37 4.30 -21.23
N VAL A 136 -8.13 4.79 -21.41
CA VAL A 136 -7.67 5.38 -22.67
C VAL A 136 -7.76 4.38 -23.80
N GLN A 137 -7.32 3.15 -23.58
CA GLN A 137 -7.41 2.09 -24.58
C GLN A 137 -8.85 1.80 -24.99
N MET A 138 -9.74 1.65 -24.00
CA MET A 138 -11.17 1.42 -24.25
C MET A 138 -11.78 2.57 -25.04
N SER A 139 -11.41 3.81 -24.69
CA SER A 139 -11.89 5.02 -25.39
C SER A 139 -11.40 5.06 -26.85
N ILE A 140 -10.12 4.81 -27.11
CA ILE A 140 -9.56 4.85 -28.48
C ILE A 140 -10.21 3.79 -29.37
N ILE A 141 -10.39 2.57 -28.88
CA ILE A 141 -11.02 1.48 -29.64
C ILE A 141 -12.47 1.82 -29.97
N SER A 142 -13.19 2.44 -29.04
CA SER A 142 -14.60 2.81 -29.22
C SER A 142 -14.79 3.98 -30.20
N PHE A 143 -13.96 5.02 -30.11
CA PHE A 143 -14.14 6.25 -30.90
C PHE A 143 -13.45 6.24 -32.27
N LYS A 144 -12.28 5.59 -32.41
CA LYS A 144 -11.57 5.54 -33.69
C LYS A 144 -10.88 4.18 -33.90
N PRO A 145 -11.58 3.18 -34.44
CA PRO A 145 -11.02 1.84 -34.68
C PRO A 145 -9.83 1.85 -35.66
N ALA A 146 -9.64 2.91 -36.46
CA ALA A 146 -8.44 3.10 -37.29
C ALA A 146 -7.13 3.19 -36.48
N PHE A 147 -7.18 3.68 -35.23
CA PHE A 147 -6.01 3.78 -34.34
C PHE A 147 -5.80 2.53 -33.47
N LYS A 148 -6.60 1.47 -33.70
CA LYS A 148 -6.52 0.22 -32.96
C LYS A 148 -5.12 -0.40 -32.96
N SER A 149 -4.37 -0.24 -34.06
CA SER A 149 -2.97 -0.72 -34.17
C SER A 149 -1.99 0.00 -33.25
N PHE A 150 -2.30 1.22 -32.80
CA PHE A 150 -1.44 2.00 -31.91
C PHE A 150 -1.57 1.58 -30.44
N VAL A 151 -2.72 0.98 -30.11
CA VAL A 151 -3.09 0.54 -28.76
C VAL A 151 -2.83 -0.97 -28.58
N THR A 152 -2.20 -1.61 -29.57
CA THR A 152 -2.03 -3.07 -29.65
C THR A 152 -0.67 -3.48 -30.16
N GLY A 153 -0.32 -4.76 -29.98
CA GLY A 153 0.92 -5.32 -30.51
C GLY A 153 2.16 -4.75 -29.82
N ASP A 154 3.16 -4.34 -30.60
CA ASP A 154 4.43 -3.85 -30.05
C ASP A 154 4.35 -2.44 -29.47
N TRP A 155 3.45 -1.58 -29.97
CA TRP A 155 3.21 -0.25 -29.40
C TRP A 155 2.69 -0.32 -27.96
N LEU A 156 1.90 -1.34 -27.66
CA LEU A 156 1.41 -1.61 -26.31
C LEU A 156 2.54 -1.99 -25.35
N LYS A 157 3.55 -2.73 -25.82
CA LYS A 157 4.73 -3.05 -25.00
C LYS A 157 5.54 -1.80 -24.69
N ILE A 158 5.63 -0.88 -25.65
CA ILE A 158 6.30 0.42 -25.47
C ILE A 158 5.53 1.26 -24.45
N GLU A 159 4.21 1.32 -24.53
CA GLU A 159 3.37 2.06 -23.58
C GLU A 159 3.55 1.54 -22.14
N ILE A 160 3.53 0.21 -21.97
CA ILE A 160 3.84 -0.46 -20.70
C ILE A 160 5.25 -0.09 -20.21
N PHE A 161 6.25 -0.12 -21.10
CA PHE A 161 7.63 0.23 -20.75
C PHE A 161 7.74 1.68 -20.27
N VAL A 162 7.06 2.62 -20.93
CA VAL A 162 7.01 4.03 -20.53
C VAL A 162 6.39 4.18 -19.13
N VAL A 163 5.32 3.44 -18.81
CA VAL A 163 4.75 3.44 -17.45
C VAL A 163 5.77 3.02 -16.41
N TYR A 164 6.54 1.96 -16.66
CA TYR A 164 7.59 1.54 -15.74
C TYR A 164 8.70 2.59 -15.59
N VAL A 165 9.09 3.26 -16.68
CA VAL A 165 10.05 4.37 -16.61
C VAL A 165 9.51 5.52 -15.74
N ILE A 166 8.23 5.87 -15.88
CA ILE A 166 7.58 6.89 -15.04
C ILE A 166 7.59 6.46 -13.56
N ILE A 167 7.26 5.20 -13.27
CA ILE A 167 7.28 4.66 -11.90
C ILE A 167 8.70 4.72 -11.31
N VAL A 168 9.72 4.31 -12.07
CA VAL A 168 11.13 4.36 -11.64
C VAL A 168 11.58 5.80 -11.41
N HIS A 169 11.19 6.73 -12.29
CA HIS A 169 11.51 8.14 -12.13
C HIS A 169 10.82 8.75 -10.90
N TYR A 170 9.55 8.40 -10.67
CA TYR A 170 8.82 8.83 -9.49
C TYR A 170 9.47 8.32 -8.19
N LEU A 171 9.89 7.05 -8.18
CA LEU A 171 10.67 6.44 -7.10
C LEU A 171 11.99 7.18 -6.84
N TRP A 172 12.69 7.55 -7.90
CA TRP A 172 13.93 8.33 -7.80
C TRP A 172 13.69 9.69 -7.16
N ILE A 173 12.63 10.40 -7.56
CA ILE A 173 12.30 11.72 -6.98
C ILE A 173 11.98 11.57 -5.50
N ILE A 174 11.15 10.60 -5.12
CA ILE A 174 10.78 10.38 -3.72
C ILE A 174 12.00 10.01 -2.87
N SER A 175 12.88 9.13 -3.36
CA SER A 175 14.07 8.72 -2.63
C SER A 175 15.05 9.88 -2.43
N LYS A 176 15.26 10.71 -3.46
CA LYS A 176 16.03 11.97 -3.38
C LYS A 176 15.42 12.94 -2.37
N PHE A 177 14.09 13.11 -2.40
CA PHE A 177 13.40 14.04 -1.51
C PHE A 177 13.47 13.58 -0.04
N LYS A 178 13.34 12.27 0.22
CA LYS A 178 13.56 11.70 1.56
C LYS A 178 15.01 11.88 2.02
N GLY A 179 15.99 11.64 1.15
CA GLY A 179 17.40 11.87 1.46
C GLY A 179 17.70 13.33 1.82
N PHE A 180 17.09 14.29 1.10
CA PHE A 180 17.23 15.72 1.39
C PHE A 180 16.63 16.12 2.75
N PHE A 181 15.49 15.55 3.14
CA PHE A 181 14.87 15.82 4.45
C PHE A 181 15.60 15.17 5.62
N VAL A 182 16.24 14.01 5.42
CA VAL A 182 17.09 13.38 6.44
C VAL A 182 18.36 14.21 6.63
N GLN A 183 19.02 14.61 5.55
CA GLN A 183 20.25 15.39 5.64
C GLN A 183 20.04 16.77 6.28
N LYS A 184 18.92 17.45 5.98
CA LYS A 184 18.58 18.73 6.62
C LYS A 184 18.23 18.61 8.11
N ARG A 185 17.90 17.40 8.60
CA ARG A 185 17.66 17.15 10.03
C ARG A 185 18.97 16.94 10.80
N ASP A 186 19.98 16.37 10.16
CA ASP A 186 21.29 16.13 10.78
C ASP A 186 22.18 17.39 10.81
N ASP A 187 21.83 18.41 10.02
CA ASP A 187 22.52 19.72 9.95
C ASP A 187 21.93 20.81 10.90
N CYS A 188 20.98 20.46 11.78
CA CYS A 188 20.37 21.34 12.80
C CYS A 188 20.64 20.81 14.21
#